data_AF-A0A0N8T2F5-F1
#
_entry.id   AF-A0A0N8T2F5-F1
#
_cell.length_a   1.000
_cell.length_b   1.000
_cell.length_c   1.000
_cell.angle_alpha   90.00
_cell.angle_beta   90.00
_cell.angle_gamma   90.00
#
_symmetry.space_group_name_H-M   'P 1'
#
loop_
_entity.id
_entity.type
_entity.pdbx_description
1 polymer ?
#
loop_
_entity_poly.entity_id
_entity_poly.type
_entity_poly.pdbx_seq_one_letter_code
_entity_poly.pdbx_strand_id
1 'polypeptide(L)'
;MLGFSLVEKRDFPEAEFSLYFLALVDKAQIPDDDAARNEWMKSIPGILELTHNHGTESDATASYHNGNSDPRGFGHICVSVPDVKVACERFEALGVDFQKRLSDGRMNSLAFIKDPDGYWVEIIQPTPL
;
A
#
# COMPACT_ATOMS: atom_id res chain seq x y z
N MET A 1 -0.53 2.11 9.17
CA MET A 1 -1.98 1.83 9.00
C MET A 1 -2.22 0.38 8.54
N LEU A 2 -1.69 -0.04 7.38
CA LEU A 2 -1.87 -1.38 6.79
C LEU A 2 -0.97 -2.51 7.32
N GLY A 3 -0.01 -2.21 8.21
CA GLY A 3 0.84 -3.23 8.85
C GLY A 3 2.09 -3.63 8.06
N PHE A 4 2.34 -3.02 6.90
CA PHE A 4 3.59 -3.19 6.16
C PHE A 4 4.82 -2.73 6.98
N SER A 5 5.91 -3.47 6.82
CA SER A 5 7.25 -3.13 7.29
C SER A 5 8.08 -2.56 6.13
N LEU A 6 8.81 -1.48 6.38
CA LEU A 6 9.86 -1.03 5.45
C LEU A 6 11.01 -2.04 5.49
N VAL A 7 11.26 -2.69 4.36
CA VAL A 7 12.33 -3.69 4.19
C VAL A 7 13.62 -3.01 3.78
N GLU A 8 13.58 -2.14 2.78
CA GLU A 8 14.78 -1.51 2.23
C GLU A 8 14.44 -0.11 1.73
N LYS A 9 15.41 0.80 1.86
CA LYS A 9 15.36 2.12 1.21
C LYS A 9 16.58 2.26 0.32
N ARG A 10 16.38 2.69 -0.92
CA ARG A 10 17.48 2.99 -1.85
C ARG A 10 17.36 4.41 -2.33
N ASP A 11 18.45 5.15 -2.29
CA ASP A 11 18.54 6.51 -2.80
C ASP A 11 19.39 6.51 -4.07
N PHE A 12 18.93 7.21 -5.10
CA PHE A 12 19.64 7.41 -6.36
C PHE A 12 19.81 8.91 -6.60
N PRO A 13 20.77 9.58 -5.94
CA PRO A 13 20.87 11.04 -5.96
C PRO A 13 21.10 11.61 -7.35
N GLU A 14 21.90 10.93 -8.19
CA GLU A 14 22.19 11.36 -9.56
C GLU A 14 20.97 11.31 -10.48
N ALA A 15 19.96 10.51 -10.12
CA ALA A 15 18.73 10.35 -10.87
C ALA A 15 17.50 10.96 -10.15
N GLU A 16 17.71 11.61 -9.00
CA GLU A 16 16.69 12.32 -8.22
C GLU A 16 15.46 11.48 -7.86
N PHE A 17 15.67 10.22 -7.45
CA PHE A 17 14.61 9.39 -6.88
C PHE A 17 15.07 8.48 -5.75
N SER A 18 14.12 8.04 -4.93
CA SER A 18 14.30 7.01 -3.91
C SER A 18 13.27 5.89 -4.07
N LEU A 19 13.66 4.67 -3.71
CA LEU A 19 12.79 3.50 -3.67
C LEU A 19 12.58 3.06 -2.23
N TYR A 20 11.33 2.78 -1.86
CA TYR A 20 10.96 2.22 -0.57
C TYR A 20 10.28 0.87 -0.80
N PHE A 21 10.89 -0.20 -0.32
CA PHE A 21 10.36 -1.55 -0.46
C PHE A 21 9.63 -1.94 0.81
N LEU A 22 8.34 -2.25 0.70
CA LEU A 22 7.47 -2.61 1.82
C LEU A 22 6.97 -4.05 1.69
N ALA A 23 6.85 -4.75 2.81
CA ALA A 23 6.29 -6.11 2.85
C ALA A 23 5.48 -6.36 4.13
N LEU A 24 4.50 -7.27 4.06
CA LEU A 24 3.78 -7.78 5.24
C LEU A 24 4.59 -8.90 5.90
N VAL A 25 5.63 -8.51 6.63
CA VAL A 25 6.60 -9.39 7.30
C VAL A 25 6.88 -8.88 8.70
N ASP A 26 7.27 -9.80 9.58
CA ASP A 26 7.83 -9.40 10.88
C ASP A 26 9.19 -8.73 10.64
N LYS A 27 9.40 -7.56 11.24
CA LYS A 27 10.67 -6.83 11.14
C LYS A 27 11.85 -7.65 11.64
N ALA A 28 11.63 -8.56 12.59
CA ALA A 28 12.67 -9.45 13.09
C ALA A 28 13.18 -10.47 12.05
N GLN A 29 12.46 -10.65 10.93
CA GLN A 29 12.89 -11.51 9.82
C GLN A 29 13.78 -10.79 8.81
N ILE A 30 13.83 -9.45 8.85
CA ILE A 30 14.59 -8.64 7.90
C ILE A 30 16.07 -8.74 8.29
N PRO A 31 16.97 -9.24 7.41
CA PRO A 31 18.39 -9.30 7.72
C PRO A 31 19.00 -7.90 7.93
N ASP A 32 19.91 -7.77 8.90
CA ASP A 32 20.60 -6.49 9.16
C ASP A 32 21.65 -6.17 8.08
N ASP A 33 22.31 -7.19 7.53
CA ASP A 33 23.30 -7.04 6.45
C ASP A 33 22.63 -6.68 5.12
N ASP A 34 23.16 -5.66 4.44
CA ASP A 34 22.56 -5.11 3.22
C ASP A 34 22.50 -6.12 2.06
N ALA A 35 23.55 -6.94 1.89
CA ALA A 35 23.58 -7.93 0.81
C ALA A 35 22.58 -9.06 1.08
N ALA A 36 22.57 -9.57 2.32
CA ALA A 36 21.61 -10.58 2.75
C ALA A 36 20.16 -10.06 2.67
N ARG A 37 19.91 -8.81 3.05
CA ARG A 37 18.59 -8.17 2.98
C ARG A 37 18.11 -8.03 1.53
N ASN A 38 19.00 -7.63 0.63
CA ASN A 38 18.70 -7.52 -0.80
C ASN A 38 18.35 -8.87 -1.44
N GLU A 39 19.08 -9.94 -1.11
CA GLU A 39 18.77 -11.30 -1.58
C GLU A 39 17.45 -11.79 -0.99
N TRP A 40 17.26 -11.62 0.32
CA TRP A 40 16.05 -12.02 1.02
C TRP A 40 14.81 -11.32 0.47
N MET A 41 14.85 -9.99 0.31
CA MET A 41 13.74 -9.19 -0.22
C MET A 41 13.30 -9.68 -1.61
N LYS A 42 14.25 -10.07 -2.47
CA LYS A 42 13.96 -10.60 -3.82
C LYS A 42 13.41 -12.03 -3.80
N SER A 43 13.50 -12.72 -2.67
CA SER A 43 13.06 -14.12 -2.50
C SER A 43 11.65 -14.25 -1.93
N ILE A 44 11.06 -13.18 -1.41
CA ILE A 44 9.73 -13.20 -0.80
C ILE A 44 8.65 -12.60 -1.72
N PRO A 45 7.41 -13.11 -1.68
CA PRO A 45 6.31 -12.55 -2.44
C PRO A 45 5.74 -11.29 -1.77
N GLY A 46 4.98 -10.49 -2.52
CA GLY A 46 4.18 -9.40 -1.95
C GLY A 46 4.97 -8.15 -1.54
N ILE A 47 6.10 -7.89 -2.19
CA ILE A 47 6.81 -6.61 -2.06
C ILE A 47 6.03 -5.52 -2.79
N LEU A 48 5.80 -4.41 -2.10
CA LEU A 48 5.32 -3.16 -2.68
C LEU A 48 6.50 -2.19 -2.77
N GLU A 49 6.88 -1.82 -3.98
CA GLU A 49 7.90 -0.80 -4.23
C GLU A 49 7.23 0.56 -4.44
N LEU A 50 7.50 1.52 -3.56
CA LEU A 50 7.09 2.91 -3.72
C LEU A 50 8.25 3.72 -4.27
N THR A 51 8.04 4.36 -5.41
CA THR A 51 9.03 5.25 -6.03
C THR A 51 8.71 6.70 -5.67
N HIS A 52 9.65 7.37 -5.02
CA HIS A 52 9.59 8.79 -4.73
C HIS A 52 10.50 9.54 -5.69
N ASN A 53 9.91 10.21 -6.68
CA ASN A 53 10.65 11.20 -7.48
C ASN A 53 10.81 12.47 -6.65
N HIS A 54 12.03 12.92 -6.44
CA HIS A 54 12.34 14.01 -5.51
C HIS A 54 11.70 15.32 -5.94
N GLY A 55 11.17 16.08 -4.98
CA GLY A 55 10.54 17.38 -5.21
C GLY A 55 9.04 17.35 -5.48
N THR A 56 8.46 16.18 -5.79
CA THR A 56 7.01 16.05 -5.99
C THR A 56 6.19 16.43 -4.77
N GLU A 57 6.72 16.24 -3.55
CA GLU A 57 6.11 16.64 -2.30
C GLU A 57 5.98 18.17 -2.11
N SER A 58 6.75 18.95 -2.87
CA SER A 58 6.75 20.42 -2.83
C SER A 58 6.12 21.07 -4.06
N ASP A 59 5.78 20.29 -5.08
CA ASP A 59 5.13 20.75 -6.30
C ASP A 59 3.61 20.57 -6.20
N ALA A 60 2.89 21.67 -6.02
CA ALA A 60 1.43 21.66 -5.93
C ALA A 60 0.70 21.18 -7.21
N THR A 61 1.42 21.05 -8.32
CA THR A 61 0.89 20.55 -9.60
C THR A 61 1.19 19.07 -9.82
N ALA A 62 2.13 18.49 -9.07
CA ALA A 62 2.45 17.09 -9.15
C ALA A 62 1.30 16.25 -8.58
N SER A 63 0.84 15.28 -9.38
CA SER A 63 -0.11 14.26 -8.93
C SER A 63 0.08 12.99 -9.74
N TYR A 64 -0.09 11.84 -9.08
CA TYR A 64 -0.12 10.56 -9.74
C TYR A 64 -1.56 10.17 -10.12
N HIS A 65 -1.70 9.47 -11.23
CA HIS A 65 -3.00 8.97 -11.68
C HIS A 65 -3.23 7.55 -11.14
N ASN A 66 -4.32 7.35 -10.39
CA ASN A 66 -4.61 6.07 -9.75
C ASN A 66 -5.15 4.97 -10.70
N GLY A 67 -5.41 5.30 -11.96
CA GLY A 67 -5.84 4.35 -12.99
C GLY A 67 -7.34 4.00 -13.01
N ASN A 68 -8.15 4.53 -12.08
CA ASN A 68 -9.58 4.22 -11.99
C ASN A 68 -10.48 5.21 -12.76
N SER A 69 -9.92 6.33 -13.24
CA SER A 69 -10.51 7.24 -14.24
C SER A 69 -9.86 7.07 -15.61
N ASP A 70 -10.42 7.68 -16.65
CA ASP A 70 -9.81 7.65 -17.99
C ASP A 70 -8.51 8.47 -18.02
N PRO A 71 -7.40 7.97 -18.59
CA PRO A 71 -7.23 6.64 -19.18
C PRO A 71 -7.09 5.54 -18.11
N ARG A 72 -7.94 4.52 -18.18
CA ARG A 72 -7.95 3.41 -17.22
C ARG A 72 -6.82 2.42 -17.45
N GLY A 73 -6.36 1.77 -16.37
CA GLY A 73 -5.30 0.76 -16.42
C GLY A 73 -5.18 -0.01 -15.11
N PHE A 74 -4.21 0.36 -14.27
CA PHE A 74 -4.11 -0.14 -12.90
C PHE A 74 -5.42 0.13 -12.13
N GLY A 75 -5.84 -0.83 -11.29
CA GLY A 75 -7.05 -0.70 -10.48
C GLY A 75 -6.72 -0.48 -9.00
N HIS A 76 -6.14 -1.48 -8.36
CA HIS A 76 -5.86 -1.47 -6.92
C HIS A 76 -4.87 -2.58 -6.55
N ILE A 77 -4.27 -2.45 -5.37
CA ILE A 77 -3.70 -3.59 -4.63
C ILE A 77 -4.76 -4.14 -3.67
N CYS A 78 -4.52 -5.34 -3.13
CA CYS A 78 -5.43 -6.00 -2.20
C CYS A 78 -4.69 -6.46 -0.94
N VAL A 79 -5.29 -6.23 0.22
CA VAL A 79 -4.80 -6.70 1.52
C VAL A 79 -5.87 -7.58 2.15
N SER A 80 -5.50 -8.82 2.44
CA SER A 80 -6.35 -9.74 3.19
C SER A 80 -6.19 -9.50 4.69
N VAL A 81 -7.32 -9.42 5.40
CA VAL A 81 -7.37 -9.25 6.84
C VAL A 81 -8.17 -10.37 7.51
N PRO A 82 -7.90 -10.68 8.80
CA PRO A 82 -8.66 -11.72 9.51
C PRO A 82 -10.14 -11.39 9.72
N ASP A 83 -10.43 -10.10 9.98
CA ASP A 83 -11.79 -9.58 10.17
C ASP A 83 -11.91 -8.22 9.46
N VAL A 84 -12.70 -8.18 8.39
CA VAL A 84 -12.86 -6.96 7.59
C VAL A 84 -13.68 -5.88 8.30
N LYS A 85 -14.60 -6.24 9.20
CA LYS A 85 -15.41 -5.28 9.97
C LYS A 85 -14.52 -4.54 10.96
N VAL A 86 -13.74 -5.30 11.75
CA VAL A 86 -12.78 -4.74 12.72
C VAL A 86 -11.72 -3.89 12.02
N ALA A 87 -11.22 -4.34 10.87
CA ALA A 87 -10.27 -3.55 10.08
C ALA A 87 -10.88 -2.22 9.62
N CYS A 88 -12.10 -2.23 9.09
CA CYS A 88 -12.79 -1.02 8.64
C CYS A 88 -13.08 -0.06 9.78
N GLU A 89 -13.58 -0.54 10.92
CA GLU A 89 -13.81 0.30 12.12
C GLU A 89 -12.52 1.01 12.55
N ARG A 90 -11.39 0.29 12.56
CA ARG A 90 -10.09 0.89 12.86
C ARG A 90 -9.69 1.94 11.82
N PHE A 91 -9.90 1.69 10.53
CA PHE A 91 -9.59 2.66 9.48
C PHE A 91 -10.43 3.93 9.61
N GLU A 92 -11.72 3.80 9.93
CA GLU A 92 -12.60 4.93 10.20
C GLU A 92 -12.16 5.73 11.42
N ALA A 93 -11.81 5.06 12.52
CA ALA A 93 -11.31 5.71 13.73
C ALA A 93 -9.99 6.47 13.48
N LEU A 94 -9.20 6.04 12.50
CA LEU A 94 -7.96 6.70 12.09
C LEU A 94 -8.17 7.78 11.00
N GLY A 95 -9.40 8.00 10.54
CA GLY A 95 -9.72 9.00 9.51
C GLY A 95 -9.22 8.64 8.11
N VAL A 96 -9.07 7.35 7.80
CA VAL A 96 -8.68 6.89 6.46
C VAL A 96 -9.78 7.21 5.45
N ASP A 97 -9.40 7.66 4.25
CA ASP A 97 -10.36 7.90 3.16
C ASP A 97 -10.86 6.58 2.56
N PHE A 98 -12.17 6.49 2.35
CA PHE A 98 -12.82 5.31 1.76
C PHE A 98 -13.30 5.64 0.36
N GLN A 99 -12.92 4.80 -0.60
CA GLN A 99 -13.60 4.76 -1.89
C GLN A 99 -14.95 4.03 -1.81
N LYS A 100 -15.02 2.98 -0.98
CA LYS A 100 -16.23 2.20 -0.74
C LYS A 100 -16.18 1.59 0.65
N ARG A 101 -17.18 1.88 1.50
CA ARG A 101 -17.33 1.26 2.82
C ARG A 101 -18.00 -0.11 2.72
N LEU A 102 -17.91 -0.93 3.78
CA LEU A 102 -18.65 -2.19 3.88
C LEU A 102 -20.17 -1.96 3.85
N SER A 103 -20.64 -0.85 4.42
CA SER A 103 -22.05 -0.45 4.42
C SER A 103 -22.56 0.00 3.05
N ASP A 104 -21.67 0.25 2.10
CA ASP A 104 -22.04 0.86 0.83
C ASP A 104 -22.47 -0.19 -0.20
N GLY A 105 -23.66 0.00 -0.76
CA GLY A 105 -24.20 -0.88 -1.80
C GLY A 105 -24.67 -2.24 -1.27
N ARG A 106 -24.81 -3.21 -2.17
CA ARG A 106 -25.30 -4.56 -1.83
C ARG A 106 -24.20 -5.54 -1.44
N MET A 107 -22.97 -5.28 -1.89
CA MET A 107 -21.81 -6.13 -1.60
C MET A 107 -21.14 -5.60 -0.34
N ASN A 108 -21.39 -6.27 0.77
CA ASN A 108 -20.92 -5.91 2.10
C ASN A 108 -19.75 -6.77 2.59
N SER A 109 -19.17 -7.61 1.72
CA SER A 109 -18.04 -8.51 2.02
C SER A 109 -16.66 -7.90 1.80
N LEU A 110 -16.58 -6.69 1.25
CA LEU A 110 -15.33 -6.00 0.96
C LEU A 110 -15.46 -4.48 1.06
N ALA A 111 -14.33 -3.83 1.28
CA ALA A 111 -14.18 -2.38 1.27
C ALA A 111 -13.02 -1.94 0.37
N PHE A 112 -13.04 -0.67 -0.04
CA PHE A 112 -11.92 -0.01 -0.69
C PHE A 112 -11.56 1.25 0.09
N ILE A 113 -10.31 1.32 0.53
CA ILE A 113 -9.71 2.54 1.09
C ILE A 113 -8.82 3.22 0.04
N LYS A 114 -8.40 4.45 0.31
CA LYS A 114 -7.39 5.15 -0.48
C LYS A 114 -6.12 5.40 0.32
N ASP A 115 -4.99 5.31 -0.35
CA ASP A 115 -3.71 5.79 0.18
C ASP A 115 -3.56 7.32 -0.03
N PRO A 116 -2.47 7.94 0.44
CA PRO A 116 -2.26 9.39 0.29
C PRO A 116 -2.25 9.90 -1.15
N ASP A 117 -1.82 9.08 -2.12
CA ASP A 117 -1.80 9.41 -3.55
C ASP A 117 -3.15 9.09 -4.24
N GLY A 118 -4.12 8.56 -3.49
CA GLY A 118 -5.44 8.22 -3.98
C GLY A 118 -5.52 6.88 -4.71
N TYR A 119 -4.48 6.03 -4.63
CA TYR A 119 -4.54 4.66 -5.09
C TYR A 119 -5.50 3.84 -4.23
N TRP A 120 -6.26 2.98 -4.88
CA TRP A 120 -7.25 2.15 -4.20
C TRP A 120 -6.56 0.93 -3.60
N VAL A 121 -6.98 0.59 -2.37
CA VAL A 121 -6.57 -0.63 -1.67
C VAL A 121 -7.83 -1.39 -1.29
N GLU A 122 -8.00 -2.57 -1.88
CA GLU A 122 -9.08 -3.49 -1.53
C GLU A 122 -8.78 -4.17 -0.21
N ILE A 123 -9.77 -4.23 0.67
CA ILE A 123 -9.70 -4.91 1.96
C ILE A 123 -10.70 -6.06 1.93
N ILE A 124 -10.19 -7.28 2.00
CA ILE A 124 -10.98 -8.51 1.96
C ILE A 124 -10.70 -9.42 3.14
N GLN A 125 -11.67 -10.26 3.44
CA GLN A 125 -11.51 -11.39 4.37
C GLN A 125 -11.62 -12.69 3.56
N PRO A 126 -10.74 -13.68 3.77
CA PRO A 126 -10.75 -14.92 3.00
C PRO A 126 -11.87 -15.88 3.44
N THR A 127 -12.51 -15.60 4.57
CA THR A 127 -13.62 -16.38 5.15
C THR A 127 -14.94 -15.62 5.02
N PRO A 128 -16.09 -16.33 5.03
CA PRO A 128 -17.41 -15.69 5.06
C PRO A 128 -17.58 -14.74 6.25
N LEU A 129 -18.43 -13.72 6.06
CA LEU A 129 -18.74 -12.65 7.02
C LEU A 129 -19.67 -13.04 8.16
#